data_AF-A0A7J8CRE6-F1
#
_entry.id   AF-A0A7J8CRE6-F1
#
_cell.length_a   1.000
_cell.length_b   1.000
_cell.length_c   1.000
_cell.angle_alpha   90.00
_cell.angle_beta   90.00
_cell.angle_gamma   90.00
#
_symmetry.space_group_name_H-M   'P 1'
#
loop_
_entity.id
_entity.type
_entity.pdbx_description
1 polymer ?
#
loop_
_entity_poly.entity_id
_entity_poly.type
_entity_poly.pdbx_seq_one_letter_code
_entity_poly.pdbx_strand_id
1 'polypeptide(L)'
;MADAGRSFHPSARGRGRTEWRALRLLRLLLWVGTAFQVIQGAEPELHACKESEYHYEYTACDSTGSRWRVAVPHTPGLCTSLPDPVKGTECSFSCKAGEFLDMKDQSCKPCAEGRYSLGTGIRFDEWDELPHGFASLSTNMEINDSTNESTENCTLSKWAPLGDYIASNTDECTATLMYAVNLKKSGTVNFEYYYADSSIIFEFFVQNDQCQPSADDSRWMRTTEKGWEFHSVKLNRGNNVLYWRTTAFSVWSKVSKPVLVRNIVITGVAYTSECFPCKPGTYADKQGSSFCKLCPENSYSNKEETSCHQCDPDKYSESYTNPARGPLSSRSLSLNRHTHP
;
A
#
# COMPACT_ATOMS: atom_id res chain seq x y z
N MET A 1 -56.68 -27.24 -75.78
CA MET A 1 -57.71 -26.60 -76.64
C MET A 1 -58.34 -25.47 -75.83
N ALA A 2 -58.42 -24.26 -76.43
CA ALA A 2 -58.87 -22.96 -75.88
C ALA A 2 -57.86 -22.31 -74.89
N ASP A 3 -57.07 -21.25 -75.17
CA ASP A 3 -57.22 -20.02 -76.00
C ASP A 3 -58.33 -19.09 -75.45
N ALA A 4 -58.24 -17.77 -75.24
CA ALA A 4 -57.29 -16.66 -75.41
C ALA A 4 -57.80 -15.54 -74.44
N GLY A 5 -57.16 -14.42 -74.09
CA GLY A 5 -55.97 -13.70 -74.53
C GLY A 5 -56.06 -12.25 -74.02
N ARG A 6 -54.95 -11.53 -73.95
CA ARG A 6 -54.86 -10.10 -74.28
C ARG A 6 -53.40 -9.65 -74.30
N SER A 7 -52.92 -9.44 -75.52
CA SER A 7 -51.71 -8.71 -75.91
C SER A 7 -51.95 -7.20 -75.85
N PHE A 8 -50.89 -6.40 -75.63
CA PHE A 8 -50.39 -5.41 -76.61
C PHE A 8 -49.07 -4.76 -76.13
N HIS A 9 -48.03 -4.93 -76.96
CA HIS A 9 -46.76 -4.21 -77.04
C HIS A 9 -46.96 -2.82 -77.72
N PRO A 10 -46.01 -1.85 -77.62
CA PRO A 10 -44.82 -1.76 -78.50
C PRO A 10 -43.55 -1.26 -77.78
N SER A 11 -42.34 -1.79 -77.98
CA SER A 11 -41.43 -1.75 -79.14
C SER A 11 -40.81 -0.38 -79.46
N ALA A 12 -39.47 -0.27 -79.31
CA ALA A 12 -38.49 0.08 -80.36
C ALA A 12 -37.37 1.08 -80.00
N ARG A 13 -36.20 0.82 -80.63
CA ARG A 13 -34.97 1.62 -80.86
C ARG A 13 -33.91 1.60 -79.74
N GLY A 14 -32.62 1.39 -79.99
CA GLY A 14 -31.89 1.26 -81.25
C GLY A 14 -30.56 2.02 -81.21
N ARG A 15 -29.46 1.27 -81.06
CA ARG A 15 -28.16 1.39 -81.77
C ARG A 15 -27.26 2.64 -81.52
N GLY A 16 -26.02 2.36 -81.09
CA GLY A 16 -24.84 3.22 -81.28
C GLY A 16 -23.56 2.45 -80.99
N ARG A 17 -22.81 2.10 -82.03
CA ARG A 17 -21.59 1.27 -82.02
C ARG A 17 -20.47 2.12 -82.63
N THR A 18 -19.31 2.22 -81.99
CA THR A 18 -18.10 2.75 -82.65
C THR A 18 -16.85 2.15 -82.03
N GLU A 19 -16.27 1.20 -82.75
CA GLU A 19 -14.86 0.80 -82.63
C GLU A 19 -13.99 1.83 -83.38
N TRP A 20 -12.77 2.12 -82.90
CA TRP A 20 -11.54 1.89 -83.66
C TRP A 20 -10.26 2.36 -82.92
N ARG A 21 -9.41 1.36 -82.63
CA ARG A 21 -7.97 1.25 -82.95
C ARG A 21 -6.90 2.11 -82.26
N ALA A 22 -5.83 1.36 -81.97
CA ALA A 22 -4.40 1.73 -81.93
C ALA A 22 -3.93 2.52 -80.70
N LEU A 23 -3.37 1.86 -79.67
CA LEU A 23 -2.01 1.30 -79.64
C LEU A 23 -0.94 2.33 -80.02
N ARG A 24 -0.55 3.17 -79.06
CA ARG A 24 0.81 3.69 -78.80
C ARG A 24 0.69 4.81 -77.77
N LEU A 25 1.15 4.57 -76.55
CA LEU A 25 1.84 5.51 -75.65
C LEU A 25 2.08 4.80 -74.31
N LEU A 26 2.99 3.83 -74.37
CA LEU A 26 3.72 3.33 -73.21
C LEU A 26 4.73 4.42 -72.82
N ARG A 27 4.87 4.70 -71.51
CA ARG A 27 5.76 5.67 -70.83
C ARG A 27 5.15 7.05 -70.57
N LEU A 28 4.52 7.19 -69.39
CA LEU A 28 4.69 8.30 -68.43
C LEU A 28 3.58 8.24 -67.37
N LEU A 29 3.71 7.37 -66.37
CA LEU A 29 3.15 7.60 -65.03
C LEU A 29 4.13 7.00 -64.01
N LEU A 30 5.11 7.84 -63.67
CA LEU A 30 6.02 7.72 -62.56
C LEU A 30 5.26 7.96 -61.25
N TRP A 31 5.54 7.12 -60.25
CA TRP A 31 5.48 7.40 -58.80
C TRP A 31 4.10 7.58 -58.16
N VAL A 32 3.57 6.47 -57.63
CA VAL A 32 2.86 6.50 -56.33
C VAL A 32 3.60 5.54 -55.42
N GLY A 33 4.62 6.05 -54.74
CA GLY A 33 5.26 5.34 -53.64
C GLY A 33 4.27 5.26 -52.49
N THR A 34 3.81 4.05 -52.16
CA THR A 34 3.11 3.78 -50.92
C THR A 34 4.12 3.87 -49.78
N ALA A 35 4.27 5.07 -49.21
CA ALA A 35 4.84 5.24 -47.89
C ALA A 35 3.84 4.63 -46.89
N PHE A 36 4.03 3.36 -46.55
CA PHE A 36 3.51 2.83 -45.30
C PHE A 36 4.25 3.58 -44.20
N GLN A 37 3.63 4.65 -43.68
CA GLN A 37 4.06 5.24 -42.43
C GLN A 37 3.85 4.18 -41.34
N VAL A 38 4.97 3.61 -40.88
CA VAL A 38 5.04 3.01 -39.57
C VAL A 38 4.64 4.12 -38.61
N ILE A 39 3.46 4.02 -38.00
CA ILE A 39 3.15 4.76 -36.79
C ILE A 39 4.09 4.16 -35.74
N GLN A 40 5.29 4.73 -35.62
CA GLN A 40 6.04 4.59 -34.38
C GLN A 40 5.13 5.23 -33.33
N GLY A 41 4.50 4.39 -32.50
CA GLY A 41 4.04 4.88 -31.21
C GLY A 41 5.26 5.54 -30.58
N ALA A 42 5.16 6.84 -30.32
CA ALA A 42 6.19 7.54 -29.56
C ALA A 42 6.27 6.83 -28.22
N GLU A 43 7.30 5.99 -28.06
CA GLU A 43 7.71 5.49 -26.76
C GLU A 43 7.92 6.74 -25.90
N PRO A 44 7.26 6.87 -24.74
CA PRO A 44 7.39 8.08 -23.94
C PRO A 44 8.87 8.34 -23.69
N GLU A 45 9.39 9.47 -24.17
CA GLU A 45 10.79 9.84 -23.95
C GLU A 45 11.02 9.92 -22.44
N LEU A 46 11.75 8.93 -21.92
CA LEU A 46 12.06 8.84 -20.50
C LEU A 46 13.03 9.96 -20.13
N HIS A 47 12.64 10.79 -19.17
CA HIS A 47 13.53 11.84 -18.67
C HIS A 47 14.55 11.29 -17.67
N ALA A 48 15.56 12.12 -17.37
CA ALA A 48 16.49 11.84 -16.29
C ALA A 48 15.78 11.94 -14.94
N CYS A 49 15.93 10.92 -14.08
CA CYS A 49 15.23 10.89 -12.79
C CYS A 49 15.61 12.08 -11.91
N LYS A 50 14.62 12.78 -11.37
CA LYS A 50 14.78 13.79 -10.33
C LYS A 50 14.87 13.11 -8.96
N GLU A 51 15.44 13.81 -7.97
CA GLU A 51 15.54 13.28 -6.60
C GLU A 51 14.19 12.90 -5.97
N SER A 52 13.08 13.49 -6.44
CA SER A 52 11.72 13.15 -5.98
C SER A 52 11.14 11.89 -6.61
N GLU A 53 11.78 11.34 -7.65
CA GLU A 53 11.26 10.23 -8.45
C GLU A 53 11.92 8.89 -8.09
N TYR A 54 12.83 8.90 -7.12
CA TYR A 54 13.48 7.70 -6.59
C TYR A 54 13.77 7.86 -5.10
N HIS A 55 14.00 6.74 -4.43
CA HIS A 55 14.55 6.68 -3.08
C HIS A 55 15.80 5.81 -3.06
N TYR A 56 16.52 5.81 -1.95
CA TYR A 56 17.68 4.95 -1.78
C TYR A 56 17.35 3.73 -0.93
N GLU A 57 17.81 2.57 -1.35
CA GLU A 57 17.76 1.33 -0.58
C GLU A 57 19.16 0.71 -0.47
N TYR A 58 19.36 -0.16 0.51
CA TYR A 58 20.53 -1.03 0.52
C TYR A 58 20.21 -2.37 -0.08
N THR A 59 21.16 -2.91 -0.85
CA THR A 59 21.12 -4.29 -1.30
C THR A 59 21.25 -5.27 -0.13
N ALA A 60 20.97 -6.54 -0.42
CA ALA A 60 21.36 -7.64 0.45
C ALA A 60 22.87 -7.63 0.73
N CYS A 61 23.24 -8.19 1.88
CA CYS A 61 24.63 -8.38 2.28
C CYS A 61 25.26 -9.51 1.48
N ASP A 62 26.47 -9.29 0.99
CA ASP A 62 27.30 -10.38 0.47
C ASP A 62 27.89 -11.22 1.61
N SER A 63 28.63 -12.27 1.25
CA SER A 63 29.29 -13.17 2.21
C SER A 63 30.37 -12.50 3.05
N THR A 64 30.86 -11.33 2.64
CA THR A 64 31.87 -10.55 3.37
C THR A 64 31.25 -9.54 4.32
N GLY A 65 29.92 -9.37 4.31
CA GLY A 65 29.20 -8.38 5.11
C GLY A 65 29.13 -6.99 4.47
N SER A 66 29.57 -6.86 3.21
CA SER A 66 29.44 -5.64 2.42
C SER A 66 28.09 -5.60 1.70
N ARG A 67 27.63 -4.39 1.37
CA ARG A 67 26.40 -4.11 0.63
C ARG A 67 26.53 -2.81 -0.15
N TRP A 68 25.59 -2.55 -1.05
CA TRP A 68 25.56 -1.35 -1.88
C TRP A 68 24.33 -0.52 -1.54
N ARG A 69 24.47 0.80 -1.64
CA ARG A 69 23.34 1.72 -1.68
C ARG A 69 22.98 2.00 -3.13
N VAL A 70 21.72 1.77 -3.48
CA VAL A 70 21.20 1.90 -4.84
C VAL A 70 20.02 2.86 -4.86
N ALA A 71 19.87 3.61 -5.94
CA ALA A 71 18.66 4.40 -6.19
C ALA A 71 17.60 3.51 -6.84
N VAL A 72 16.39 3.54 -6.29
CA VAL A 72 15.24 2.75 -6.73
C VAL A 72 14.14 3.72 -7.18
N PRO A 73 13.70 3.68 -8.46
CA PRO A 73 12.67 4.58 -8.95
C PRO A 73 11.32 4.23 -8.34
N HIS A 74 10.53 5.24 -7.97
CA HIS A 74 9.17 5.04 -7.44
C HIS A 74 8.24 4.38 -8.46
N THR A 75 8.47 4.63 -9.75
CA THR A 75 7.69 4.06 -10.84
C THR A 75 8.64 3.46 -11.86
N PRO A 76 8.65 2.12 -12.00
CA PRO A 76 9.46 1.44 -13.02
C PRO A 76 9.12 1.97 -14.41
N GLY A 77 10.14 2.29 -15.21
CA GLY A 77 9.96 2.78 -16.58
C GLY A 77 9.41 4.20 -16.69
N LEU A 78 9.52 5.03 -15.65
CA LEU A 78 9.21 6.47 -15.72
C LEU A 78 10.44 7.32 -16.12
N CYS A 79 11.64 6.92 -15.68
CA CYS A 79 12.88 7.67 -15.89
C CYS A 79 14.09 6.71 -15.92
N THR A 80 15.23 7.16 -16.48
CA THR A 80 16.39 6.26 -16.78
C THR A 80 17.70 6.64 -16.09
N SER A 81 17.99 7.92 -15.88
CA SER A 81 19.28 8.39 -15.33
C SER A 81 19.30 8.41 -13.80
N LEU A 82 19.32 7.24 -13.17
CA LEU A 82 19.46 7.12 -11.70
C LEU A 82 20.92 7.31 -11.26
N PRO A 83 21.16 7.81 -10.02
CA PRO A 83 22.51 7.87 -9.45
C PRO A 83 23.21 6.52 -9.40
N ASP A 84 24.52 6.52 -9.62
CA ASP A 84 25.34 5.31 -9.56
C ASP A 84 25.33 4.66 -8.15
N PRO A 85 25.33 3.32 -8.06
CA PRO A 85 25.48 2.62 -6.80
C PRO A 85 26.78 2.99 -6.09
N VAL A 86 26.70 3.24 -4.78
CA VAL A 86 27.88 3.47 -3.94
C VAL A 86 28.00 2.40 -2.87
N LYS A 87 29.22 2.18 -2.35
CA LYS A 87 29.41 1.24 -1.24
C LYS A 87 28.57 1.67 -0.04
N GLY A 88 27.82 0.69 0.48
CA GLY A 88 26.95 0.83 1.64
C GLY A 88 27.69 0.78 2.97
N THR A 89 27.01 1.13 4.06
CA THR A 89 27.51 0.79 5.40
C THR A 89 27.58 -0.73 5.60
N GLU A 90 28.53 -1.18 6.43
CA GLU A 90 28.68 -2.60 6.78
C GLU A 90 27.37 -3.19 7.34
N CYS A 91 27.14 -4.49 7.13
CA CYS A 91 25.88 -5.11 7.52
C CYS A 91 25.63 -5.23 9.03
N SER A 92 26.67 -5.00 9.85
CA SER A 92 26.59 -4.88 11.30
C SER A 92 26.15 -3.49 11.77
N PHE A 93 26.07 -2.51 10.87
CA PHE A 93 25.69 -1.14 11.19
C PHE A 93 24.23 -1.04 11.66
N SER A 94 24.00 -0.26 12.71
CA SER A 94 22.67 0.04 13.25
C SER A 94 22.61 1.44 13.84
N CYS A 95 21.46 2.09 13.77
CA CYS A 95 21.22 3.37 14.45
C CYS A 95 20.70 3.16 15.87
N LYS A 96 20.99 4.13 16.75
CA LYS A 96 20.51 4.10 18.13
C LYS A 96 19.07 4.58 18.20
N ALA A 97 18.40 4.28 19.31
CA ALA A 97 17.11 4.86 19.59
C ALA A 97 17.23 6.40 19.65
N GLY A 98 16.26 7.10 19.05
CA GLY A 98 16.32 8.54 18.84
C GLY A 98 17.01 8.96 17.54
N GLU A 99 17.56 8.03 16.76
CA GLU A 99 18.20 8.32 15.48
C GLU A 99 17.49 7.60 14.33
N PHE A 100 17.59 8.17 13.12
CA PHE A 100 17.21 7.51 11.87
C PHE A 100 18.42 7.48 10.94
N LEU A 101 18.42 6.55 9.99
CA LEU A 101 19.46 6.50 8.98
C LEU A 101 19.15 7.46 7.82
N ASP A 102 19.97 8.48 7.67
CA ASP A 102 19.98 9.27 6.43
C ASP A 102 20.67 8.45 5.34
N MET A 103 19.92 8.07 4.31
CA MET A 103 20.44 7.26 3.20
C MET A 103 21.31 8.06 2.24
N LYS A 104 21.21 9.39 2.17
CA LYS A 104 22.10 10.21 1.32
C LYS A 104 23.49 10.27 1.94
N ASP A 105 23.55 10.56 3.24
CA ASP A 105 24.79 10.68 4.01
C ASP A 105 25.31 9.32 4.53
N GLN A 106 24.49 8.28 4.49
CA GLN A 106 24.76 6.95 5.08
C GLN A 106 25.17 7.03 6.57
N SER A 107 24.57 7.96 7.31
CA SER A 107 24.88 8.23 8.71
C SER A 107 23.62 8.37 9.56
N CYS A 108 23.71 7.98 10.83
CA CYS A 108 22.59 8.16 11.76
C CYS A 108 22.46 9.64 12.14
N LYS A 109 21.26 10.18 11.98
CA LYS A 109 20.91 11.55 12.36
C LYS A 109 19.91 11.53 13.51
N PRO A 110 20.02 12.42 14.50
CA PRO A 110 19.05 12.49 15.58
C PRO A 110 17.70 13.01 15.08
N CYS A 111 16.62 12.51 15.66
CA CYS A 111 15.28 13.02 15.39
C CYS A 111 15.13 14.47 15.85
N ALA A 112 14.45 15.30 15.07
CA ALA A 112 14.05 16.63 15.52
C ALA A 112 13.07 16.55 16.71
N GLU A 113 12.93 17.65 17.44
CA GLU A 113 11.87 17.79 18.45
C GLU A 113 10.49 17.57 17.80
N GLY A 114 9.53 17.11 18.59
CA GLY A 114 8.22 16.67 18.10
C GLY A 114 8.23 15.32 17.38
N ARG A 115 9.40 14.69 17.20
CA ARG A 115 9.55 13.38 16.54
C ARG A 115 10.37 12.41 17.37
N TYR A 116 10.22 11.12 17.09
CA TYR A 116 10.93 10.06 17.79
C TYR A 116 11.34 8.90 16.88
N SER A 117 12.27 8.06 17.35
CA SER A 117 12.68 6.85 16.66
C SER A 117 13.04 5.74 17.65
N LEU A 118 12.63 4.50 17.34
CA LEU A 118 13.05 3.32 18.08
C LEU A 118 14.49 2.89 17.75
N GLY A 119 15.11 3.49 16.72
CA GLY A 119 16.41 3.10 16.18
C GLY A 119 16.31 1.77 15.45
N THR A 120 16.22 0.68 16.19
CA THR A 120 16.15 -0.71 15.66
C THR A 120 14.72 -1.25 15.58
N GLY A 121 13.75 -0.37 15.35
CA GLY A 121 12.32 -0.72 15.24
C GLY A 121 11.57 0.22 14.30
N ILE A 122 10.49 -0.29 13.72
CA ILE A 122 9.57 0.43 12.84
C ILE A 122 8.21 0.47 13.51
N ARG A 123 7.49 1.58 13.39
CA ARG A 123 6.14 1.73 13.94
C ARG A 123 5.20 2.32 12.88
N PHE A 124 4.02 1.69 12.72
CA PHE A 124 2.93 2.15 11.87
C PHE A 124 1.69 2.34 12.72
N ASP A 125 1.39 3.59 13.01
CA ASP A 125 0.31 3.94 13.88
C ASP A 125 -0.48 5.17 13.38
N GLU A 126 -0.17 5.61 12.17
CA GLU A 126 -0.94 6.56 11.38
C GLU A 126 -1.35 5.88 10.07
N TRP A 127 -2.62 6.07 9.70
CA TRP A 127 -3.28 5.43 8.56
C TRP A 127 -4.16 6.45 7.84
N ASP A 128 -3.67 7.68 7.64
CA ASP A 128 -4.33 8.65 6.74
C ASP A 128 -4.21 8.18 5.28
N GLU A 129 -3.05 7.63 4.94
CA GLU A 129 -2.73 6.96 3.68
C GLU A 129 -2.08 5.60 3.98
N LEU A 130 -1.94 4.74 2.96
CA LEU A 130 -1.26 3.47 3.12
C LEU A 130 0.26 3.71 3.22
N PRO A 131 0.94 3.39 4.34
CA PRO A 131 2.36 3.68 4.49
C PRO A 131 3.22 2.96 3.45
N HIS A 132 4.34 3.58 3.05
CA HIS A 132 5.26 2.99 2.08
C HIS A 132 5.73 1.59 2.50
N GLY A 133 5.77 0.67 1.53
CA GLY A 133 6.14 -0.73 1.75
C GLY A 133 4.96 -1.66 2.09
N PHE A 134 3.78 -1.12 2.42
CA PHE A 134 2.56 -1.92 2.45
C PHE A 134 1.98 -2.09 1.04
N ALA A 135 1.43 -3.28 0.79
CA ALA A 135 0.63 -3.56 -0.37
C ALA A 135 -0.70 -4.17 0.05
N SER A 136 -1.78 -3.80 -0.63
CA SER A 136 -3.09 -4.46 -0.48
C SER A 136 -3.48 -5.10 -1.80
N LEU A 137 -3.70 -6.41 -1.77
CA LEU A 137 -4.11 -7.21 -2.93
C LEU A 137 -5.42 -7.91 -2.60
N SER A 138 -6.24 -8.14 -3.62
CA SER A 138 -7.48 -8.91 -3.52
C SER A 138 -7.51 -10.03 -4.54
N THR A 139 -8.14 -11.13 -4.16
CA THR A 139 -8.40 -12.26 -5.04
C THR A 139 -9.83 -12.73 -4.87
N ASN A 140 -10.36 -13.35 -5.91
CA ASN A 140 -11.66 -14.02 -5.83
C ASN A 140 -11.56 -15.18 -4.83
N MET A 141 -12.68 -15.52 -4.19
CA MET A 141 -12.75 -16.68 -3.33
C MET A 141 -12.48 -17.94 -4.16
N GLU A 142 -11.47 -18.74 -3.80
CA GLU A 142 -11.17 -20.01 -4.47
C GLU A 142 -12.24 -21.06 -4.13
N ILE A 143 -13.40 -20.99 -4.80
CA ILE A 143 -14.39 -22.06 -4.75
C ILE A 143 -14.07 -23.02 -5.89
N ASN A 144 -13.56 -24.20 -5.52
CA ASN A 144 -13.36 -25.34 -6.41
C ASN A 144 -14.73 -25.94 -6.79
N ASP A 145 -15.51 -25.31 -7.68
CA ASP A 145 -16.50 -26.08 -8.45
C ASP A 145 -17.01 -25.42 -9.75
N SER A 146 -17.29 -26.33 -10.66
CA SER A 146 -17.72 -26.32 -12.05
C SER A 146 -19.03 -25.59 -12.40
N THR A 147 -19.26 -24.36 -11.94
CA THR A 147 -20.43 -23.58 -12.37
C THR A 147 -20.08 -22.15 -12.79
N ASN A 148 -20.42 -21.81 -14.04
CA ASN A 148 -20.40 -20.47 -14.62
C ASN A 148 -21.39 -19.54 -13.88
N GLU A 149 -21.06 -19.12 -12.67
CA GLU A 149 -21.70 -17.97 -12.02
C GLU A 149 -20.66 -16.87 -11.79
N SER A 150 -21.09 -15.64 -12.05
CA SER A 150 -20.28 -14.44 -12.22
C SER A 150 -19.14 -14.34 -11.21
N THR A 151 -17.89 -14.49 -11.69
CA THR A 151 -16.71 -14.03 -10.96
C THR A 151 -16.91 -12.57 -10.59
N GLU A 152 -17.21 -12.29 -9.31
CA GLU A 152 -17.20 -10.92 -8.82
C GLU A 152 -15.84 -10.30 -9.11
N ASN A 153 -15.85 -9.06 -9.59
CA ASN A 153 -14.62 -8.35 -9.91
C ASN A 153 -14.02 -7.77 -8.63
N CYS A 154 -13.13 -8.52 -7.99
CA CYS A 154 -12.48 -8.13 -6.73
C CYS A 154 -11.47 -6.98 -6.85
N THR A 155 -11.23 -6.41 -8.04
CA THR A 155 -10.23 -5.35 -8.27
C THR A 155 -10.38 -4.10 -7.39
N LEU A 156 -11.59 -3.81 -6.87
CA LEU A 156 -11.83 -2.68 -5.97
C LEU A 156 -11.78 -3.04 -4.47
N SER A 157 -11.81 -4.34 -4.14
CA SER A 157 -11.72 -4.83 -2.77
C SER A 157 -10.31 -4.64 -2.24
N LYS A 158 -10.17 -4.02 -1.06
CA LYS A 158 -8.86 -3.74 -0.45
C LYS A 158 -8.97 -3.47 1.04
N TRP A 159 -7.81 -3.48 1.69
CA TRP A 159 -7.63 -2.85 3.00
C TRP A 159 -7.53 -1.34 2.82
N ALA A 160 -8.32 -0.57 3.58
CA ALA A 160 -8.45 0.87 3.41
C ALA A 160 -8.03 1.64 4.68
N PRO A 161 -7.13 2.64 4.56
CA PRO A 161 -6.75 3.53 5.66
C PRO A 161 -7.94 4.39 6.14
N LEU A 162 -8.10 4.54 7.46
CA LEU A 162 -9.18 5.31 8.10
C LEU A 162 -8.65 6.19 9.25
N GLY A 163 -7.51 6.85 9.05
CA GLY A 163 -6.86 7.77 9.99
C GLY A 163 -6.09 7.04 11.08
N ASP A 164 -6.80 6.49 12.07
CA ASP A 164 -6.17 5.86 13.25
C ASP A 164 -5.94 4.35 13.11
N TYR A 165 -6.51 3.74 12.07
CA TYR A 165 -6.47 2.31 11.81
C TYR A 165 -6.67 2.01 10.32
N ILE A 166 -6.34 0.79 9.92
CA ILE A 166 -6.67 0.25 8.60
C ILE A 166 -7.80 -0.76 8.74
N ALA A 167 -8.78 -0.69 7.84
CA ALA A 167 -9.95 -1.58 7.83
C ALA A 167 -9.90 -2.56 6.66
N SER A 168 -10.30 -3.80 6.90
CA SER A 168 -10.44 -4.81 5.85
C SER A 168 -11.63 -4.54 4.93
N ASN A 169 -11.67 -5.29 3.82
CA ASN A 169 -12.88 -5.42 3.02
C ASN A 169 -14.02 -6.10 3.81
N THR A 170 -15.25 -5.93 3.31
CA THR A 170 -16.46 -6.57 3.82
C THR A 170 -17.23 -7.33 2.73
N ASP A 171 -16.72 -7.31 1.50
CA ASP A 171 -17.23 -8.08 0.36
C ASP A 171 -16.69 -9.52 0.39
N GLU A 172 -17.20 -10.39 -0.48
CA GLU A 172 -16.86 -11.82 -0.52
C GLU A 172 -15.45 -12.11 -1.06
N CYS A 173 -14.68 -11.07 -1.40
CA CYS A 173 -13.31 -11.22 -1.85
C CYS A 173 -12.38 -11.57 -0.69
N THR A 174 -11.29 -12.26 -1.01
CA THR A 174 -10.16 -12.38 -0.10
C THR A 174 -9.28 -11.14 -0.26
N ALA A 175 -9.15 -10.31 0.77
CA ALA A 175 -8.22 -9.19 0.76
C ALA A 175 -7.03 -9.44 1.69
N THR A 176 -5.83 -9.16 1.18
CA THR A 176 -4.57 -9.37 1.88
C THR A 176 -3.80 -8.06 1.96
N LEU A 177 -3.51 -7.63 3.17
CA LEU A 177 -2.53 -6.58 3.47
C LEU A 177 -1.19 -7.26 3.77
N MET A 178 -0.12 -6.81 3.11
CA MET A 178 1.21 -7.36 3.29
C MET A 178 2.28 -6.30 3.49
N TYR A 179 3.30 -6.64 4.29
CA TYR A 179 4.48 -5.81 4.52
C TYR A 179 5.73 -6.67 4.58
N ALA A 180 6.75 -6.32 3.79
CA ALA A 180 8.02 -7.02 3.74
C ALA A 180 9.07 -6.29 4.60
N VAL A 181 9.80 -7.03 5.43
CA VAL A 181 10.81 -6.47 6.34
C VAL A 181 12.02 -7.39 6.48
N ASN A 182 13.22 -6.81 6.46
CA ASN A 182 14.47 -7.52 6.71
C ASN A 182 14.99 -7.23 8.12
N LEU A 183 15.10 -8.28 8.93
CA LEU A 183 15.57 -8.20 10.31
C LEU A 183 17.06 -8.56 10.39
N LYS A 184 17.85 -7.72 11.07
CA LYS A 184 19.27 -8.02 11.36
C LYS A 184 19.47 -8.97 12.51
N LYS A 185 18.54 -8.96 13.46
CA LYS A 185 18.46 -9.88 14.58
C LYS A 185 17.01 -10.32 14.73
N SER A 186 16.78 -11.49 15.32
CA SER A 186 15.43 -11.92 15.65
C SER A 186 14.72 -10.83 16.48
N GLY A 187 13.45 -10.64 16.18
CA GLY A 187 12.65 -9.56 16.73
C GLY A 187 11.20 -10.00 16.86
N THR A 188 10.30 -9.03 16.88
CA THR A 188 8.86 -9.26 17.00
C THR A 188 8.09 -8.30 16.13
N VAL A 189 6.95 -8.74 15.64
CA VAL A 189 5.86 -7.88 15.19
C VAL A 189 4.80 -7.87 16.27
N ASN A 190 4.31 -6.69 16.63
CA ASN A 190 3.23 -6.48 17.56
C ASN A 190 2.19 -5.57 16.90
N PHE A 191 0.91 -5.83 17.10
CA PHE A 191 -0.15 -4.94 16.60
C PHE A 191 -1.42 -5.08 17.44
N GLU A 192 -2.27 -4.06 17.37
CA GLU A 192 -3.62 -4.10 17.92
C GLU A 192 -4.62 -4.43 16.81
N TYR A 193 -5.64 -5.20 17.14
CA TYR A 193 -6.71 -5.53 16.21
C TYR A 193 -8.09 -5.51 16.89
N TYR A 194 -9.12 -5.18 16.11
CA TYR A 194 -10.52 -5.28 16.49
C TYR A 194 -11.24 -6.16 15.47
N TYR A 195 -11.82 -7.25 15.95
CA TYR A 195 -12.40 -8.30 15.11
C TYR A 195 -13.71 -8.80 15.76
N ALA A 196 -14.79 -8.07 15.50
CA ALA A 196 -16.07 -8.24 16.20
C ALA A 196 -17.08 -9.18 15.50
N ASP A 197 -16.79 -9.64 14.30
CA ASP A 197 -17.76 -10.36 13.46
C ASP A 197 -17.17 -11.64 12.89
N SER A 198 -17.60 -12.79 13.41
CA SER A 198 -17.13 -14.10 12.98
C SER A 198 -17.57 -14.50 11.56
N SER A 199 -18.30 -13.65 10.83
CA SER A 199 -18.59 -13.86 9.40
C SER A 199 -17.42 -13.54 8.47
N ILE A 200 -16.35 -12.92 8.98
CA ILE A 200 -15.08 -12.74 8.27
C ILE A 200 -14.04 -13.66 8.87
N ILE A 201 -13.43 -14.53 8.06
CA ILE A 201 -12.23 -15.24 8.50
C ILE A 201 -11.06 -14.25 8.49
N PHE A 202 -10.39 -14.10 9.64
CA PHE A 202 -9.20 -13.28 9.79
C PHE A 202 -7.98 -14.13 10.14
N GLU A 203 -6.95 -14.02 9.32
CA GLU A 203 -5.70 -14.73 9.45
C GLU A 203 -4.53 -13.76 9.55
N PHE A 204 -3.58 -14.07 10.45
CA PHE A 204 -2.26 -13.46 10.46
C PHE A 204 -1.20 -14.55 10.31
N PHE A 205 -0.26 -14.36 9.39
CA PHE A 205 0.87 -15.28 9.24
C PHE A 205 2.09 -14.57 8.69
N VAL A 206 3.24 -15.19 8.94
CA VAL A 206 4.55 -14.74 8.48
C VAL A 206 5.11 -15.77 7.50
N GLN A 207 5.61 -15.31 6.35
CA GLN A 207 6.41 -16.13 5.45
C GLN A 207 7.86 -15.66 5.47
N ASN A 208 8.81 -16.60 5.44
CA ASN A 208 10.23 -16.32 5.30
C ASN A 208 10.70 -16.63 3.86
N ASP A 209 12.01 -16.53 3.62
CA ASP A 209 12.66 -16.85 2.34
C ASP A 209 12.40 -18.27 1.81
N GLN A 210 11.85 -19.17 2.63
CA GLN A 210 11.49 -20.53 2.21
C GLN A 210 10.00 -20.68 1.87
N CYS A 211 9.22 -19.58 1.87
CA CYS A 211 7.77 -19.56 1.65
C CYS A 211 6.99 -20.51 2.60
N GLN A 212 7.60 -20.92 3.71
CA GLN A 212 7.00 -21.81 4.68
C GLN A 212 6.34 -20.99 5.79
N PRO A 213 5.08 -21.29 6.17
CA PRO A 213 4.47 -20.67 7.33
C PRO A 213 5.23 -21.06 8.60
N SER A 214 5.41 -20.12 9.53
CA SER A 214 5.96 -20.41 10.86
C SER A 214 5.08 -21.46 11.55
N ALA A 215 5.65 -22.62 11.86
CA ALA A 215 4.92 -23.83 12.25
C ALA A 215 4.23 -23.79 13.63
N ASP A 216 4.39 -22.72 14.41
CA ASP A 216 4.15 -22.76 15.86
C ASP A 216 3.03 -21.83 16.39
N ASP A 217 2.36 -21.07 15.52
CA ASP A 217 1.23 -20.22 15.93
C ASP A 217 -0.01 -20.48 15.06
N SER A 218 -1.18 -20.57 15.71
CA SER A 218 -2.48 -20.62 15.02
C SER A 218 -2.60 -19.39 14.12
N ARG A 219 -2.59 -19.61 12.80
CA ARG A 219 -2.81 -18.59 11.78
C ARG A 219 -4.13 -17.83 11.99
N TRP A 220 -5.13 -18.49 12.54
CA TRP A 220 -6.46 -17.95 12.79
C TRP A 220 -6.46 -17.01 13.98
N MET A 221 -6.91 -15.79 13.75
CA MET A 221 -7.09 -14.78 14.77
C MET A 221 -8.37 -15.02 15.56
N ARG A 222 -8.35 -14.72 16.86
CA ARG A 222 -9.53 -14.86 17.74
C ARG A 222 -10.39 -13.61 17.67
N THR A 223 -11.70 -13.77 17.64
CA THR A 223 -12.65 -12.65 17.74
C THR A 223 -12.46 -11.88 19.04
N THR A 224 -12.70 -10.56 18.98
CA THR A 224 -12.58 -9.65 20.12
C THR A 224 -13.96 -9.36 20.73
N GLU A 225 -14.13 -9.61 22.02
CA GLU A 225 -15.41 -9.37 22.73
C GLU A 225 -15.52 -7.96 23.32
N LYS A 226 -14.39 -7.37 23.77
CA LYS A 226 -14.37 -6.17 24.63
C LYS A 226 -13.53 -5.01 24.08
N GLY A 227 -13.35 -4.94 22.76
CA GLY A 227 -12.58 -3.87 22.12
C GLY A 227 -11.30 -4.38 21.50
N TRP A 228 -10.28 -3.53 21.45
CA TRP A 228 -9.00 -3.83 20.81
C TRP A 228 -8.22 -4.87 21.62
N GLU A 229 -7.65 -5.85 20.91
CA GLU A 229 -6.77 -6.88 21.49
C GLU A 229 -5.37 -6.79 20.89
N PHE A 230 -4.37 -7.28 21.64
CA PHE A 230 -2.97 -7.27 21.22
C PHE A 230 -2.55 -8.63 20.65
N HIS A 231 -1.82 -8.61 19.55
CA HIS A 231 -1.17 -9.79 18.99
C HIS A 231 0.34 -9.56 18.84
N SER A 232 1.13 -10.59 19.12
CA SER A 232 2.59 -10.54 19.08
C SER A 232 3.14 -11.84 18.52
N VAL A 233 4.01 -11.75 17.51
CA VAL A 233 4.66 -12.90 16.87
C VAL A 233 6.16 -12.65 16.78
N LYS A 234 6.94 -13.70 17.06
CA LYS A 234 8.39 -13.67 16.90
C LYS A 234 8.77 -13.73 15.43
N LEU A 235 9.69 -12.87 15.03
CA LEU A 235 10.25 -12.82 13.68
C LEU A 235 11.70 -13.31 13.71
N ASN A 236 12.05 -14.10 12.71
CA ASN A 236 13.40 -14.61 12.54
C ASN A 236 14.30 -13.54 11.91
N ARG A 237 15.60 -13.64 12.16
CA ARG A 237 16.59 -12.87 11.39
C ARG A 237 16.45 -13.20 9.90
N GLY A 238 16.58 -12.19 9.04
CA GLY A 238 16.42 -12.32 7.59
C GLY A 238 15.12 -11.68 7.09
N ASN A 239 14.67 -12.06 5.90
CA ASN A 239 13.45 -11.52 5.33
C ASN A 239 12.23 -12.17 6.00
N ASN A 240 11.25 -11.34 6.32
CA ASN A 240 9.94 -11.75 6.80
C ASN A 240 8.90 -10.96 6.01
N VAL A 241 7.89 -11.66 5.51
CA VAL A 241 6.71 -11.03 4.90
C VAL A 241 5.52 -11.30 5.79
N LEU A 242 4.92 -10.22 6.28
CA LEU A 242 3.79 -10.24 7.20
C LEU A 242 2.51 -10.16 6.39
N TYR A 243 1.53 -11.01 6.69
CA TYR A 243 0.25 -11.06 5.99
C TYR A 243 -0.91 -10.93 6.98
N TRP A 244 -1.76 -9.93 6.77
CA TRP A 244 -3.09 -9.82 7.37
C TRP A 244 -4.11 -10.12 6.27
N ARG A 245 -4.81 -11.24 6.40
CA ARG A 245 -5.71 -11.74 5.35
C ARG A 245 -7.12 -11.89 5.88
N THR A 246 -8.08 -11.35 5.14
CA THR A 246 -9.51 -11.47 5.42
C THR A 246 -10.23 -12.17 4.29
N THR A 247 -11.25 -12.95 4.62
CA THR A 247 -12.18 -13.54 3.65
C THR A 247 -13.56 -13.52 4.27
N ALA A 248 -14.45 -12.68 3.74
CA ALA A 248 -15.82 -12.59 4.23
C ALA A 248 -16.69 -13.65 3.53
N PHE A 249 -17.65 -14.19 4.26
CA PHE A 249 -18.68 -15.07 3.72
C PHE A 249 -20.01 -14.35 3.91
N SER A 250 -20.68 -13.96 2.82
CA SER A 250 -22.03 -13.45 2.96
C SER A 250 -22.96 -14.61 3.31
N VAL A 251 -23.35 -14.67 4.58
CA VAL A 251 -24.37 -15.62 5.05
C VAL A 251 -25.61 -14.81 5.36
N TRP A 252 -26.66 -15.03 4.55
CA TRP A 252 -28.02 -14.51 4.77
C TRP A 252 -28.14 -12.98 4.79
N SER A 253 -27.51 -12.30 3.82
CA SER A 253 -27.71 -10.86 3.58
C SER A 253 -27.29 -9.94 4.73
N LYS A 254 -26.52 -10.44 5.70
CA LYS A 254 -25.95 -9.63 6.78
C LYS A 254 -24.66 -8.99 6.29
N VAL A 255 -24.57 -7.67 6.38
CA VAL A 255 -23.32 -6.94 6.08
C VAL A 255 -22.29 -7.27 7.17
N SER A 256 -21.20 -7.92 6.77
CA SER A 256 -20.08 -8.24 7.66
C SER A 256 -19.40 -6.96 8.15
N LYS A 257 -19.00 -6.94 9.43
CA LYS A 257 -18.19 -5.82 9.96
C LYS A 257 -16.71 -6.04 9.64
N PRO A 258 -15.97 -5.00 9.21
CA PRO A 258 -14.57 -5.14 8.86
C PRO A 258 -13.71 -5.44 10.08
N VAL A 259 -12.57 -6.09 9.82
CA VAL A 259 -11.47 -6.21 10.78
C VAL A 259 -10.68 -4.91 10.76
N LEU A 260 -10.34 -4.40 11.94
CA LEU A 260 -9.51 -3.20 12.08
C LEU A 260 -8.15 -3.56 12.65
N VAL A 261 -7.07 -2.98 12.14
CA VAL A 261 -5.70 -3.16 12.63
C VAL A 261 -5.04 -1.79 12.85
N ARG A 262 -4.24 -1.66 13.91
CA ARG A 262 -3.46 -0.45 14.19
C ARG A 262 -2.22 -0.72 15.05
N ASN A 263 -1.43 0.32 15.30
CA ASN A 263 -0.28 0.30 16.20
C ASN A 263 0.70 -0.86 15.90
N ILE A 264 1.04 -1.06 14.62
CA ILE A 264 1.97 -2.12 14.21
C ILE A 264 3.38 -1.69 14.60
N VAL A 265 4.09 -2.51 15.37
CA VAL A 265 5.48 -2.27 15.80
C VAL A 265 6.32 -3.49 15.46
N ILE A 266 7.36 -3.28 14.64
CA ILE A 266 8.30 -4.31 14.23
C ILE A 266 9.67 -4.01 14.85
N THR A 267 10.30 -4.99 15.48
CA THR A 267 11.63 -4.86 16.09
C THR A 267 12.64 -5.75 15.40
N GLY A 268 13.93 -5.45 15.56
CA GLY A 268 15.03 -6.27 15.01
C GLY A 268 15.57 -5.78 13.67
N VAL A 269 15.05 -4.69 13.13
CA VAL A 269 15.63 -3.99 11.97
C VAL A 269 16.94 -3.28 12.36
N ALA A 270 17.77 -2.98 11.37
CA ALA A 270 19.04 -2.29 11.58
C ALA A 270 18.86 -0.82 12.00
N TYR A 271 17.89 -0.16 11.38
CA TYR A 271 17.62 1.27 11.50
C TYR A 271 16.18 1.52 11.04
N THR A 272 15.63 2.66 11.41
CA THR A 272 14.49 3.28 10.70
C THR A 272 15.02 4.27 9.66
N SER A 273 14.31 4.42 8.54
CA SER A 273 14.67 5.37 7.48
C SER A 273 14.25 6.81 7.79
N GLU A 274 13.36 6.99 8.75
CA GLU A 274 12.87 8.30 9.17
C GLU A 274 12.41 8.28 10.64
N CYS A 275 12.25 9.49 11.21
CA CYS A 275 11.65 9.66 12.52
C CYS A 275 10.14 9.78 12.41
N PHE A 276 9.44 9.21 13.38
CA PHE A 276 7.99 9.21 13.45
C PHE A 276 7.50 10.45 14.20
N PRO A 277 6.41 11.09 13.73
CA PRO A 277 5.80 12.20 14.44
C PRO A 277 5.26 11.77 15.82
N CYS A 278 5.35 12.64 16.81
CA CYS A 278 4.57 12.47 18.03
C CYS A 278 3.09 12.66 17.73
N LYS A 279 2.29 11.72 18.23
CA LYS A 279 0.85 11.73 18.09
C LYS A 279 0.23 12.82 18.96
N PRO A 280 -0.96 13.32 18.61
CA PRO A 280 -1.72 14.19 19.49
C PRO A 280 -1.90 13.60 20.89
N GLY A 281 -1.77 14.43 21.91
CA GLY A 281 -1.71 14.01 23.33
C GLY A 281 -0.35 13.48 23.77
N THR A 282 0.66 13.48 22.89
CA THR A 282 2.06 13.20 23.20
C THR A 282 2.98 14.28 22.63
N TYR A 283 4.19 14.42 23.18
CA TYR A 283 5.16 15.41 22.75
C TYR A 283 6.60 14.90 22.89
N ALA A 284 7.53 15.50 22.14
CA ALA A 284 8.96 15.28 22.30
C ALA A 284 9.68 16.63 22.36
N ASP A 285 10.12 17.02 23.56
CA ASP A 285 10.79 18.28 23.88
C ASP A 285 12.30 18.28 23.59
N LYS A 286 12.84 17.15 23.11
CA LYS A 286 14.28 16.97 22.93
C LYS A 286 14.60 16.38 21.58
N GLN A 287 15.65 16.90 20.96
CA GLN A 287 16.29 16.26 19.82
C GLN A 287 16.80 14.87 20.22
N GLY A 288 16.64 13.89 19.34
CA GLY A 288 17.05 12.51 19.58
C GLY A 288 16.11 11.74 20.51
N SER A 289 14.83 12.13 20.59
CA SER A 289 13.86 11.42 21.43
C SER A 289 13.60 10.00 20.91
N SER A 290 13.65 8.99 21.79
CA SER A 290 13.36 7.60 21.44
C SER A 290 11.89 7.21 21.60
N PHE A 291 11.10 8.07 22.25
CA PHE A 291 9.66 7.94 22.47
C PHE A 291 9.05 9.33 22.70
N CYS A 292 7.74 9.45 22.51
CA CYS A 292 6.99 10.64 22.88
C CYS A 292 6.46 10.53 24.31
N LYS A 293 6.59 11.60 25.08
CA LYS A 293 6.03 11.72 26.42
C LYS A 293 4.54 12.00 26.34
N LEU A 294 3.76 11.41 27.24
CA LEU A 294 2.33 11.70 27.37
C LEU A 294 2.13 13.12 27.92
N CYS A 295 1.11 13.80 27.42
CA CYS A 295 0.63 15.03 28.02
C CYS A 295 -0.01 14.76 29.39
N PRO A 296 0.26 15.61 30.41
CA PRO A 296 -0.41 15.51 31.70
C PRO A 296 -1.93 15.74 31.57
N GLU A 297 -2.69 15.38 32.62
CA GLU A 297 -4.14 15.62 32.69
C GLU A 297 -4.49 17.08 32.38
N ASN A 298 -5.64 17.28 31.72
CA ASN A 298 -6.13 18.60 31.30
C ASN A 298 -5.14 19.37 30.41
N SER A 299 -4.27 18.66 29.70
CA SER A 299 -3.44 19.23 28.64
C SER A 299 -3.52 18.41 27.36
N TYR A 300 -3.31 19.07 26.24
CA TYR A 300 -3.32 18.46 24.91
C TYR A 300 -2.08 18.89 24.14
N SER A 301 -1.72 18.11 23.14
CA SER A 301 -0.72 18.48 22.15
C SER A 301 -1.25 18.10 20.77
N ASN A 302 -0.82 18.85 19.77
CA ASN A 302 -1.08 18.50 18.39
C ASN A 302 0.00 17.52 17.89
N LYS A 303 -0.13 17.11 16.62
CA LYS A 303 0.89 16.30 15.95
C LYS A 303 2.22 17.06 15.85
N GLU A 304 3.33 16.35 16.08
CA GLU A 304 4.70 16.89 16.05
C GLU A 304 4.97 18.04 17.06
N GLU A 305 4.21 18.09 18.15
CA GLU A 305 4.38 19.15 19.15
C GLU A 305 5.56 18.85 20.11
N THR A 306 6.21 19.92 20.57
CA THR A 306 7.36 19.85 21.49
C THR A 306 6.98 20.06 22.94
N SER A 307 5.71 20.40 23.21
CA SER A 307 5.18 20.64 24.56
C SER A 307 3.67 20.33 24.63
N CYS A 308 3.06 20.48 25.81
CA CYS A 308 1.61 20.35 25.98
C CYS A 308 1.00 21.70 26.32
N HIS A 309 -0.19 21.95 25.78
CA HIS A 309 -1.00 23.12 26.03
C HIS A 309 -2.11 22.77 27.02
N GLN A 310 -2.41 23.67 27.95
CA GLN A 310 -3.53 23.49 28.87
C GLN A 310 -4.86 23.54 28.11
N CYS A 311 -5.81 22.70 28.49
CA CYS A 311 -7.19 22.78 28.00
C CYS A 311 -7.84 24.08 28.48
N ASP A 312 -8.76 24.62 27.68
CA ASP A 312 -9.63 25.73 28.13
C ASP A 312 -10.42 25.31 29.39
N PRO A 313 -10.83 26.24 30.28
CA PRO A 313 -11.54 25.91 31.53
C PRO A 313 -12.78 25.02 31.37
N ASP A 314 -13.43 25.10 30.20
CA ASP A 314 -14.65 24.36 29.85
C ASP A 314 -14.39 23.02 29.14
N LYS A 315 -13.11 22.67 28.94
CA LYS A 315 -12.65 21.46 28.25
C LYS A 315 -11.76 20.65 29.18
N TYR A 316 -11.72 19.34 28.95
CA TYR A 316 -10.77 18.46 29.62
C TYR A 316 -10.17 17.44 28.64
N SER A 317 -9.00 16.93 29.01
CA SER A 317 -8.35 15.78 28.39
C SER A 317 -8.00 14.76 29.48
N GLU A 318 -8.26 13.50 29.21
CA GLU A 318 -7.90 12.40 30.12
C GLU A 318 -6.41 12.08 30.01
N SER A 319 -5.76 11.75 31.14
CA SER A 319 -4.41 11.18 31.13
C SER A 319 -4.47 9.69 30.80
N TYR A 320 -3.81 9.31 29.70
CA TYR A 320 -3.69 7.92 29.28
C TYR A 320 -2.83 7.12 30.27
N THR A 321 -3.46 6.46 31.24
CA THR A 321 -2.79 5.52 32.15
C THR A 321 -3.15 4.06 31.90
N ASN A 322 -3.76 3.71 30.75
CA ASN A 322 -4.16 2.33 30.49
C ASN A 322 -3.85 1.86 29.05
N PRO A 323 -2.94 0.88 28.85
CA PRO A 323 -2.65 0.31 27.53
C PRO A 323 -3.84 -0.43 26.89
N ALA A 324 -4.95 -0.65 27.61
CA ALA A 324 -6.16 -1.30 27.10
C ALA A 324 -7.12 -0.38 26.32
N ARG A 325 -6.87 0.94 26.28
CA ARG A 325 -7.63 1.89 25.44
C ARG A 325 -6.62 2.65 24.61
N GLY A 326 -6.38 2.19 23.38
CA GLY A 326 -5.46 2.87 22.47
C GLY A 326 -5.87 4.32 22.19
N PRO A 327 -5.02 5.07 21.47
CA PRO A 327 -5.08 6.53 21.39
C PRO A 327 -6.45 7.00 20.89
N LEU A 328 -6.99 8.05 21.52
CA LEU A 328 -8.17 8.71 21.03
C LEU A 328 -7.85 9.38 19.69
N SER A 329 -8.80 9.28 18.77
CA SER A 329 -8.82 10.01 17.52
C SER A 329 -8.65 11.53 17.75
N SER A 330 -8.11 12.22 16.74
CA SER A 330 -7.94 13.68 16.67
C SER A 330 -9.19 14.50 17.07
N ARG A 331 -10.38 13.89 17.05
CA ARG A 331 -11.65 14.50 17.48
C ARG A 331 -11.88 14.58 18.98
N SER A 332 -11.06 13.94 19.81
CA SER A 332 -11.31 13.81 21.27
C SER A 332 -10.38 14.65 22.15
N LEU A 333 -9.48 15.45 21.57
CA LEU A 333 -8.44 16.17 22.30
C LEU A 333 -8.97 17.26 23.24
N SER A 334 -10.27 17.56 23.15
CA SER A 334 -10.99 18.37 24.11
C SER A 334 -12.45 17.92 24.19
N LEU A 335 -12.81 17.22 25.26
CA LEU A 335 -14.21 16.96 25.57
C LEU A 335 -14.76 18.17 26.33
N ASN A 336 -15.96 18.62 25.96
CA ASN A 336 -16.66 19.63 26.75
C ASN A 336 -16.94 19.05 28.14
N ARG A 337 -16.70 19.85 29.18
CA ARG A 337 -17.05 19.53 30.57
C ARG A 337 -18.57 19.58 30.72
N HIS A 338 -19.28 18.56 30.22
CA HIS A 338 -20.67 18.35 30.59
C HIS A 338 -20.68 17.84 32.03
N THR A 339 -21.15 18.69 32.93
CA THR A 339 -21.56 18.32 34.29
C THR A 339 -22.56 17.17 34.19
N HIS A 340 -22.12 15.94 34.44
CA HIS A 340 -23.03 14.90 34.86
C HIS A 340 -23.51 15.26 36.26
N PRO A 341 -24.83 15.40 36.49
CA PRO A 341 -25.39 15.65 37.82
C PRO A 341 -25.16 14.47 38.78
#